data_AF-A0A6P0HGY7-F1
#
_entry.id   AF-A0A6P0HGY7-F1
#
_cell.length_a   1.000
_cell.length_b   1.000
_cell.length_c   1.000
_cell.angle_alpha   90.00
_cell.angle_beta   90.00
_cell.angle_gamma   90.00
#
_symmetry.space_group_name_H-M   'P 1'
#
loop_
_entity.id
_entity.type
_entity.pdbx_description
1 polymer ?
#
loop_
_entity_poly.entity_id
_entity_poly.type
_entity_poly.pdbx_seq_one_letter_code
_entity_poly.pdbx_strand_id
1 'polypeptide(L)'
;MPDRPEIVCICGSARFTDEMRQANRELTLAGVIVLAPAELDGPVGVEQEARLGALHLHKIDLADRVLVVNPGGYVGDSVRREIEHARSTGTPVTFTHPT
;
A
#
# COMPACT_ATOMS: atom_id res chain seq x y z
N MET A 1 -8.02 -15.67 18.57
CA MET A 1 -8.01 -15.17 17.18
C MET A 1 -8.61 -13.78 17.22
N PRO A 2 -8.11 -12.81 16.45
CA PRO A 2 -8.72 -11.48 16.43
C PRO A 2 -10.19 -11.57 15.98
N ASP A 3 -11.03 -10.67 16.50
CA ASP A 3 -12.49 -10.64 16.25
C ASP A 3 -12.85 -10.26 14.80
N ARG A 4 -11.85 -9.85 14.01
CA ARG A 4 -11.97 -9.53 12.58
C ARG A 4 -10.71 -9.98 11.82
N PRO A 5 -10.80 -10.14 10.48
CA PRO A 5 -9.62 -10.31 9.63
C PRO A 5 -8.58 -9.21 9.81
N GLU A 6 -7.30 -9.54 9.55
CA GLU A 6 -6.22 -8.56 9.40
C GLU A 6 -6.55 -7.61 8.25
N ILE A 7 -6.28 -6.32 8.41
CA ILE A 7 -6.37 -5.29 7.37
C ILE A 7 -4.96 -4.89 6.96
N VAL A 8 -4.63 -5.07 5.68
CA VAL A 8 -3.31 -4.73 5.13
C VAL A 8 -3.45 -3.67 4.06
N CYS A 9 -2.74 -2.55 4.22
CA CYS A 9 -2.57 -1.57 3.15
C CYS A 9 -1.40 -1.96 2.26
N ILE A 10 -1.64 -2.05 0.95
CA ILE A 10 -0.57 -2.27 -0.03
C ILE A 10 -0.08 -0.90 -0.50
N CYS A 11 1.22 -0.67 -0.35
CA CYS A 11 1.92 0.49 -0.89
C CYS A 11 2.91 0.01 -1.96
N GLY A 12 3.08 0.77 -3.03
CA GLY A 12 3.98 0.39 -4.11
C GLY A 12 3.98 1.37 -5.26
N SER A 13 5.00 1.28 -6.11
CA SER A 13 5.06 2.10 -7.33
C SER A 13 4.02 1.62 -8.34
N ALA A 14 3.36 2.54 -9.06
CA ALA A 14 2.51 2.20 -10.20
C ALA A 14 3.23 1.38 -11.29
N ARG A 15 4.57 1.41 -11.31
CA ARG A 15 5.42 0.56 -12.15
C ARG A 15 5.27 -0.94 -11.85
N PHE A 16 4.79 -1.29 -10.66
CA PHE A 16 4.65 -2.66 -10.16
C PHE A 16 3.18 -3.03 -9.91
N THR A 17 2.29 -2.56 -10.79
CA THR A 17 0.84 -2.81 -10.65
C THR A 17 0.53 -4.29 -10.67
N ASP A 18 1.21 -5.08 -11.51
CA ASP A 18 0.98 -6.53 -11.60
C ASP A 18 1.40 -7.26 -10.31
N GLU A 19 2.53 -6.88 -9.71
CA GLU A 19 3.00 -7.42 -8.44
C GLU A 19 2.08 -7.01 -7.28
N MET A 20 1.57 -5.78 -7.30
CA MET A 20 0.56 -5.34 -6.31
C MET A 20 -0.76 -6.11 -6.47
N ARG A 21 -1.21 -6.39 -7.70
CA ARG A 21 -2.39 -7.23 -7.97
C ARG A 21 -2.17 -8.66 -7.47
N GLN A 22 -0.98 -9.22 -7.68
CA GLN A 22 -0.63 -10.54 -7.18
C GLN A 22 -0.67 -10.57 -5.65
N ALA A 23 -0.02 -9.62 -4.97
CA ALA A 23 -0.01 -9.53 -3.51
C ALA A 23 -1.43 -9.37 -2.94
N ASN A 24 -2.27 -8.54 -3.58
CA ASN A 24 -3.67 -8.38 -3.22
C ASN A 24 -4.43 -9.71 -3.31
N ARG A 25 -4.28 -10.42 -4.43
CA ARG A 25 -4.92 -11.73 -4.63
C ARG A 25 -4.48 -12.74 -3.58
N GLU A 26 -3.19 -12.85 -3.29
CA GLU A 26 -2.64 -13.80 -2.31
C GLU A 26 -3.13 -13.50 -0.90
N LEU A 27 -3.08 -12.24 -0.47
CA LEU A 27 -3.59 -11.81 0.84
C LEU A 27 -5.10 -12.06 0.97
N THR A 28 -5.87 -11.72 -0.07
CA THR A 28 -7.32 -11.94 -0.08
C THR A 28 -7.66 -13.42 0.06
N LEU A 29 -6.95 -14.32 -0.66
CA LEU A 29 -7.14 -15.76 -0.54
C LEU A 29 -6.73 -16.32 0.84
N ALA A 30 -5.83 -15.63 1.54
CA ALA A 30 -5.48 -15.91 2.93
C ALA A 30 -6.48 -15.34 3.95
N GLY A 31 -7.56 -14.70 3.49
CA GLY A 31 -8.60 -14.14 4.35
C GLY A 31 -8.28 -12.76 4.92
N VAL A 32 -7.34 -12.02 4.33
CA VAL A 32 -6.97 -10.65 4.74
C VAL A 32 -7.83 -9.62 3.99
N ILE A 33 -8.23 -8.55 4.68
CA ILE A 33 -8.85 -7.38 4.05
C ILE A 33 -7.75 -6.52 3.45
N VAL A 34 -7.78 -6.28 2.14
CA VAL A 34 -6.74 -5.53 1.45
C VAL A 34 -7.20 -4.12 1.09
N LEU A 35 -6.44 -3.12 1.54
CA LEU A 35 -6.58 -1.73 1.11
C LEU A 35 -5.52 -1.46 0.03
N ALA A 36 -5.88 -1.71 -1.24
CA ALA A 36 -4.98 -1.52 -2.37
C ALA A 36 -5.00 -0.06 -2.90
N PRO A 37 -3.94 0.40 -3.59
CA PRO A 37 -3.97 1.64 -4.37
C PRO A 37 -5.07 1.58 -5.44
N ALA A 38 -5.55 2.74 -5.88
CA ALA A 38 -6.47 2.78 -7.02
C ALA A 38 -5.70 2.50 -8.30
N GLU A 39 -6.20 1.57 -9.11
CA GLU A 39 -5.74 1.37 -10.47
C GLU A 39 -6.59 2.24 -11.37
N LEU A 40 -5.97 3.26 -11.94
CA LEU A 40 -6.66 4.26 -12.74
C LEU A 40 -6.22 4.14 -14.18
N ASP A 41 -7.20 4.11 -15.08
CA ASP A 41 -6.96 4.16 -16.52
C ASP A 41 -6.76 5.61 -16.96
N GLY A 42 -5.69 5.87 -17.71
CA GLY A 42 -5.40 7.17 -18.30
C GLY A 42 -4.68 8.16 -17.37
N PRO A 43 -4.38 9.37 -17.87
CA PRO A 43 -3.62 10.37 -17.14
C PRO A 43 -4.44 10.92 -15.96
N VAL A 44 -3.78 11.07 -14.82
CA VAL A 44 -4.35 11.67 -13.60
C VAL A 44 -3.80 13.10 -13.48
N GLY A 45 -4.67 14.07 -13.24
CA GLY A 45 -4.25 15.46 -13.01
C GLY A 45 -3.53 15.62 -11.67
N VAL A 46 -2.66 16.62 -11.55
CA VAL A 46 -1.86 16.89 -10.33
C VAL A 46 -2.72 17.01 -9.06
N GLU A 47 -3.88 17.67 -9.14
CA GLU A 47 -4.79 17.79 -8.01
C GLU A 47 -5.39 16.43 -7.59
N GLN A 48 -5.73 15.59 -8.56
CA GLN A 48 -6.24 14.26 -8.29
C GLN A 48 -5.15 13.37 -7.70
N GLU A 49 -3.92 13.45 -8.20
CA GLU A 49 -2.78 12.71 -7.64
C GLU A 49 -2.53 13.10 -6.17
N ALA A 50 -2.59 14.39 -5.84
CA ALA A 50 -2.47 14.85 -4.46
C ALA A 50 -3.61 14.31 -3.56
N ARG A 51 -4.85 14.31 -4.05
CA ARG A 51 -6.01 13.75 -3.33
C ARG A 51 -5.91 12.24 -3.15
N LEU A 52 -5.40 11.52 -4.15
CA LEU A 52 -5.17 10.08 -4.08
C LEU A 52 -4.06 9.75 -3.07
N GLY A 53 -2.99 10.55 -3.05
CA GLY A 53 -1.94 10.44 -2.04
C GLY A 53 -2.50 10.61 -0.63
N ALA A 54 -3.28 11.68 -0.38
CA ALA A 54 -3.91 11.90 0.92
C ALA A 54 -4.89 10.77 1.30
N LEU A 55 -5.69 10.29 0.33
CA LEU A 55 -6.57 9.13 0.53
C LEU A 55 -5.76 7.88 0.93
N HIS A 56 -4.58 7.67 0.34
CA HIS A 56 -3.74 6.52 0.64
C HIS A 56 -3.18 6.58 2.06
N LEU A 57 -2.82 7.77 2.56
CA LEU A 57 -2.41 7.92 3.97
C LEU A 57 -3.53 7.52 4.94
N HIS A 58 -4.79 7.87 4.63
CA HIS A 58 -5.92 7.40 5.43
C HIS A 58 -6.16 5.89 5.34
N LYS A 59 -5.82 5.23 4.22
CA LYS A 59 -5.84 3.77 4.14
C LYS A 59 -4.79 3.16 5.07
N ILE A 60 -3.62 3.78 5.19
CA ILE A 60 -2.57 3.34 6.13
C ILE A 60 -3.06 3.46 7.58
N ASP A 61 -3.75 4.55 7.93
CA ASP A 61 -4.30 4.76 9.28
C ASP A 61 -5.34 3.69 9.67
N LEU A 62 -6.04 3.11 8.69
CA LEU A 62 -7.04 2.06 8.89
C LEU A 62 -6.45 0.64 8.96
N ALA A 63 -5.19 0.47 8.56
CA ALA A 63 -4.58 -0.85 8.42
C ALA A 63 -3.88 -1.32 9.70
N ASP A 64 -3.91 -2.63 9.93
CA ASP A 64 -3.12 -3.26 11.00
C ASP A 64 -1.63 -3.28 10.65
N ARG A 65 -1.30 -3.28 9.35
CA ARG A 65 0.06 -3.09 8.83
C ARG A 65 0.09 -2.65 7.37
N VAL A 66 1.24 -2.18 6.92
CA VAL A 66 1.56 -1.89 5.53
C VAL A 66 2.42 -3.00 4.93
N LEU A 67 2.08 -3.43 3.72
CA LEU A 67 2.96 -4.21 2.85
C LEU A 67 3.46 -3.32 1.70
N VAL A 68 4.76 -3.10 1.66
CA VAL A 68 5.42 -2.39 0.56
C VAL A 68 5.85 -3.39 -0.51
N VAL A 69 5.27 -3.25 -1.70
CA VAL A 69 5.64 -4.00 -2.91
C VAL A 69 6.76 -3.24 -3.61
N ASN A 70 7.96 -3.80 -3.50
CA ASN A 70 9.23 -3.17 -3.91
C ASN A 70 10.17 -4.15 -4.64
N PRO A 71 9.78 -4.74 -5.78
CA PRO A 71 10.69 -5.55 -6.59
C PRO A 71 12.07 -4.90 -6.76
N GLY A 72 13.12 -5.66 -6.46
CA GLY A 72 14.52 -5.18 -6.51
C GLY A 72 14.86 -4.08 -5.50
N GLY A 73 14.05 -3.88 -4.45
CA GLY A 73 14.29 -2.87 -3.41
C GLY A 73 13.86 -1.46 -3.80
N TYR A 74 13.20 -1.26 -4.96
CA TYR A 74 12.83 0.08 -5.42
C TYR A 74 11.76 0.72 -4.53
N VAL A 75 12.04 1.94 -4.05
CA VAL A 75 11.10 2.79 -3.32
C VAL A 75 11.11 4.20 -3.90
N GLY A 76 10.00 4.58 -4.53
CA GLY A 76 9.78 5.93 -5.05
C GLY A 76 9.38 6.94 -3.98
N ASP A 77 9.29 8.21 -4.34
CA ASP A 77 9.05 9.30 -3.38
C ASP A 77 7.66 9.25 -2.71
N SER A 78 6.62 8.86 -3.45
CA SER A 78 5.28 8.66 -2.87
C SER A 78 5.29 7.56 -1.81
N VAL A 79 5.85 6.40 -2.16
CA VAL A 79 5.97 5.24 -1.25
C VAL A 79 6.85 5.56 -0.05
N ARG A 80 7.90 6.38 -0.21
CA ARG A 80 8.72 6.85 0.92
C ARG A 80 7.90 7.66 1.92
N ARG A 81 7.07 8.59 1.43
CA ARG A 81 6.16 9.39 2.28
C ARG A 81 5.13 8.50 2.99
N GLU A 82 4.61 7.48 2.30
CA GLU A 82 3.70 6.49 2.89
C GLU A 82 4.38 5.69 4.02
N ILE A 83 5.62 5.24 3.81
CA ILE A 83 6.41 4.54 4.84
C ILE A 83 6.69 5.45 6.03
N GLU A 84 7.06 6.71 5.78
CA GLU A 84 7.30 7.70 6.84
C GLU A 84 6.02 7.95 7.66
N HIS A 85 4.88 8.10 6.98
CA HIS A 85 3.57 8.27 7.62
C HIS A 85 3.22 7.06 8.49
N ALA A 86 3.28 5.85 7.95
CA ALA A 86 3.02 4.60 8.68
C ALA A 86 3.89 4.48 9.94
N ARG A 87 5.19 4.78 9.82
CA ARG A 87 6.11 4.77 10.97
C ARG A 87 5.76 5.82 12.01
N SER A 88 5.31 6.99 11.58
CA SER A 88 4.93 8.09 12.49
C SER A 88 3.65 7.80 13.26
N THR A 89 2.71 7.06 12.66
CA THR A 89 1.44 6.65 13.29
C THR A 89 1.54 5.32 14.04
N GLY A 90 2.69 4.64 13.95
CA GLY A 90 2.91 3.35 14.60
C GLY A 90 2.38 2.15 13.84
N THR A 91 1.91 2.31 12.61
CA THR A 91 1.51 1.21 11.73
C THR A 91 2.75 0.43 11.28
N PRO A 92 2.87 -0.88 11.60
CA PRO A 92 4.01 -1.70 11.20
C PRO A 92 4.18 -1.76 9.67
N VAL A 93 5.42 -1.77 9.19
CA VAL A 93 5.74 -1.81 7.76
C VAL A 93 6.54 -3.07 7.44
N THR A 94 6.10 -3.79 6.40
CA THR A 94 6.75 -4.98 5.86
C THR A 94 7.07 -4.78 4.38
N PHE A 95 8.06 -5.51 3.85
CA PHE A 95 8.54 -5.35 2.47
C PHE A 95 8.57 -6.70 1.75
N THR A 96 8.26 -6.70 0.46
CA THR A 96 8.39 -7.90 -0.37
C THR A 96 9.85 -8.25 -0.69
N HIS A 97 10.72 -7.26 -0.75
CA HIS A 97 12.16 -7.41 -0.94
C HIS A 97 12.92 -6.60 0.11
N PRO A 98 14.13 -7.02 0.50
CA PRO A 98 14.98 -6.22 1.37
C PRO A 98 15.19 -4.81 0.81
N THR A 99 15.05 -3.80 1.68
CA THR A 99 15.39 -2.40 1.44
C THR A 99 16.72 -2.04 2.09
#